data_AF-A0A9E0TW94-F1
#
_entry.id   AF-A0A9E0TW94-F1
#
_cell.length_a   1.000
_cell.length_b   1.000
_cell.length_c   1.000
_cell.angle_alpha   90.00
_cell.angle_beta   90.00
_cell.angle_gamma   90.00
#
_symmetry.space_group_name_H-M   'P 1'
#
loop_
_entity.id
_entity.type
_entity.pdbx_description
1 polymer ?
#
loop_
_entity_poly.entity_id
_entity_poly.type
_entity_poly.pdbx_seq_one_letter_code
_entity_poly.pdbx_strand_id
1 'polypeptide(L)' 'MEKYPDPESSNLEWKEALPQKQPIYKTIVGFCNQNGGKLVIGIKDDGTIVGLPQN' A
#
# COMPACT_ATOMS: atom_id res chain seq x y z
N MET A 1 -2.57 18.11 -5.69
CA MET A 1 -1.84 16.90 -5.31
C MET A 1 -2.37 15.76 -6.15
N GLU A 2 -1.48 14.95 -6.72
CA GLU A 2 -1.86 13.82 -7.57
C GLU A 2 -2.47 12.70 -6.71
N LYS A 3 -3.52 12.06 -7.22
CA LYS A 3 -4.24 10.98 -6.54
C LYS A 3 -3.97 9.66 -7.27
N TYR A 4 -3.87 8.59 -6.51
CA TYR A 4 -3.85 7.26 -7.10
C TYR A 4 -5.19 6.98 -7.81
N PRO A 5 -5.18 6.38 -9.01
CA PRO A 5 -6.37 6.29 -9.84
C PRO A 5 -7.47 5.37 -9.29
N ASP A 6 -7.09 4.34 -8.53
CA ASP A 6 -8.02 3.40 -7.91
C ASP A 6 -8.30 3.78 -6.44
N PRO A 7 -9.42 3.36 -5.82
CA PRO A 7 -9.65 3.45 -4.37
C PRO A 7 -9.11 2.21 -3.62
N GLU A 8 -8.85 2.32 -2.30
CA GLU A 8 -8.48 1.15 -1.48
C GLU A 8 -9.56 0.05 -1.53
N SER A 9 -9.10 -1.20 -1.49
CA SER A 9 -9.96 -2.37 -1.49
C SER A 9 -9.26 -3.55 -0.82
N SER A 10 -9.98 -4.65 -0.61
CA SER A 10 -9.40 -5.90 -0.10
C SER A 10 -8.21 -6.43 -0.90
N ASN A 11 -8.07 -5.98 -2.15
CA ASN A 11 -7.03 -6.40 -3.09
C ASN A 11 -6.07 -5.24 -3.45
N LEU A 12 -6.24 -4.06 -2.85
CA LEU A 12 -5.39 -2.89 -3.04
C LEU A 12 -5.21 -2.15 -1.72
N GLU A 13 -4.03 -2.27 -1.14
CA GLU A 13 -3.65 -1.64 0.13
C GLU A 13 -2.63 -0.54 -0.13
N TRP A 14 -2.82 0.64 0.47
CA TRP A 14 -1.84 1.72 0.46
C TRP A 14 -1.04 1.78 1.75
N LYS A 15 0.22 2.20 1.61
CA LYS A 15 1.07 2.57 2.73
C LYS A 15 1.87 3.82 2.38
N GLU A 16 1.87 4.80 3.28
CA GLU A 16 2.64 6.03 3.07
C GLU A 16 4.15 5.75 3.02
N ALA A 17 4.62 4.86 3.90
CA ALA A 17 6.01 4.44 3.98
C ALA A 17 6.12 2.95 4.29
N LEU A 18 7.29 2.35 4.07
CA LEU A 18 7.57 0.99 4.51
C LEU A 18 7.43 0.93 6.04
N PRO A 19 6.46 0.15 6.58
CA PRO A 19 6.27 0.09 8.01
C PRO A 19 7.48 -0.55 8.69
N GLN A 20 8.14 0.20 9.58
CA GLN A 20 9.30 -0.31 10.33
C GLN A 20 8.92 -1.43 11.33
N LYS A 21 7.67 -1.43 11.81
CA LYS A 21 7.18 -2.34 12.86
C LYS A 21 5.96 -3.17 12.46
N GLN A 22 5.28 -2.84 11.36
CA GLN A 22 4.29 -3.75 10.79
C GLN A 22 4.98 -4.55 9.70
N PRO A 23 4.95 -5.88 9.78
CA PRO A 23 5.60 -6.66 8.76
C PRO A 23 4.76 -6.67 7.50
N ILE A 24 5.33 -6.15 6.42
CA ILE A 24 4.78 -6.25 5.05
C ILE A 24 4.39 -7.69 4.73
N TYR A 25 5.09 -8.69 5.30
CA TYR A 25 4.74 -10.10 5.14
C TYR A 25 3.30 -10.42 5.56
N LYS A 26 2.70 -9.72 6.53
CA LYS A 26 1.31 -9.99 6.94
C LYS A 26 0.33 -9.59 5.84
N THR A 27 0.56 -8.44 5.22
CA THR A 27 -0.24 -7.96 4.08
C THR A 27 -0.06 -8.89 2.88
N ILE A 28 1.19 -9.29 2.58
CA ILE A 28 1.48 -10.24 1.52
C ILE A 28 0.77 -11.58 1.76
N VAL A 29 0.88 -12.16 2.96
CA VAL A 29 0.20 -13.41 3.33
C VAL A 29 -1.32 -13.26 3.22
N GLY A 30 -1.88 -12.12 3.67
CA GLY A 30 -3.30 -11.80 3.52
C GLY A 30 -3.75 -11.84 2.06
N PHE A 31 -2.98 -11.22 1.16
CA PHE A 31 -3.26 -11.28 -0.28
C PHE A 31 -3.13 -12.69 -0.86
N CYS A 32 -2.10 -13.45 -0.46
CA CYS A 32 -1.92 -14.83 -0.91
C CYS A 32 -3.05 -15.77 -0.48
N ASN A 33 -3.65 -15.52 0.69
CA ASN A 33 -4.77 -16.31 1.20
C ASN A 33 -6.12 -15.90 0.59
N GLN A 34 -6.17 -14.77 -0.12
CA GLN A 34 -7.34 -14.28 -0.84
C GLN A 34 -7.12 -14.42 -2.36
N ASN A 35 -7.77 -13.60 -3.18
CA ASN A 35 -7.60 -13.58 -4.64
C ASN A 35 -6.37 -12.77 -5.08
N GLY A 36 -5.28 -12.77 -4.29
CA GLY A 36 -4.12 -11.91 -4.52
C GLY A 36 -4.39 -10.43 -4.20
N GLY A 37 -3.43 -9.56 -4.50
CA GLY A 37 -3.56 -8.13 -4.26
C GLY A 37 -2.34 -7.32 -4.64
N LYS A 38 -2.48 -6.00 -4.54
CA LYS A 38 -1.45 -4.99 -4.79
C LYS A 38 -1.19 -4.24 -3.49
N LEU A 39 0.08 -4.17 -3.11
CA LEU A 39 0.54 -3.27 -2.05
C LEU A 39 1.29 -2.13 -2.73
N VAL A 40 0.82 -0.90 -2.53
CA VAL A 40 1.46 0.29 -3.11
C VAL A 40 2.03 1.15 -1.99
N ILE A 41 3.32 1.48 -2.08
CA ILE A 41 4.03 2.28 -1.09
C ILE A 41 4.25 3.70 -1.63
N GLY A 42 4.15 4.70 -0.76
CA GLY A 42 4.25 6.11 -1.10
C GLY A 42 2.89 6.76 -1.36
N ILE A 43 1.81 6.20 -0.81
CA ILE A 43 0.45 6.71 -0.93
C ILE A 43 -0.17 6.79 0.46
N LYS A 44 -0.78 7.95 0.78
CA LYS A 44 -1.54 8.16 2.01
C LYS A 44 -2.88 7.44 1.99
N ASP A 45 -3.47 7.20 3.15
CA ASP A 45 -4.80 6.59 3.29
C ASP A 45 -5.92 7.37 2.54
N ASP A 46 -5.69 8.65 2.24
CA ASP A 46 -6.61 9.48 1.44
C ASP A 46 -6.37 9.37 -0.08
N GLY A 47 -5.46 8.51 -0.53
CA GLY A 47 -5.06 8.30 -1.93
C GLY A 47 -4.07 9.33 -2.47
N THR A 48 -3.56 10.25 -1.65
CA THR A 48 -2.55 11.21 -2.08
C THR A 48 -1.21 10.53 -2.31
N ILE A 49 -0.65 10.71 -3.51
CA ILE A 49 0.69 10.23 -3.84
C ILE A 49 1.72 11.15 -3.18
N VAL A 50 2.56 10.57 -2.30
CA VAL A 50 3.64 11.27 -1.59
C VAL A 50 5.04 10.80 -2.01
N GLY A 51 5.12 9.65 -2.68
CA GLY A 51 6.38 9.07 -3.12
C GLY A 51 7.19 8.43 -1.98
N LEU A 52 8.41 8.02 -2.31
CA LEU A 52 9.37 7.44 -1.35
C LEU A 52 10.64 8.31 -1.31
N PRO A 53 11.30 8.41 -0.14
CA PRO A 53 12.61 9.04 -0.08
C PRO A 53 13.61 8.29 -0.95
N GLN A 54 14.36 9.01 -1.79
CA GLN A 54 15.55 8.47 -2.45
C GLN A 54 16.68 8.37 -1.42
N ASN A 55 17.05 7.14 -1.06
CA ASN A 55 18.29 6.86 -0.35
C ASN A 55 19.35 6.36 -1.33
#